data_AF-A0A842LXM6-F1
#
_entry.id   AF-A0A842LXM6-F1
#
_cell.length_a   1.000
_cell.length_b   1.000
_cell.length_c   1.000
_cell.angle_alpha   90.00
_cell.angle_beta   90.00
_cell.angle_gamma   90.00
#
_symmetry.space_group_name_H-M   'P 1'
#
loop_
_entity.id
_entity.type
_entity.pdbx_description
1 polymer ?
#
loop_
_entity_poly.entity_id
_entity_poly.type
_entity_poly.pdbx_seq_one_letter_code
_entity_poly.pdbx_strand_id
1 'polypeptide(L)'
;MSKSLYQVRAYNVKHGYDINSFLEAYRLLLQRAVDEIWAKIKWVEKPNKNGRKRTIPIIPKEGSFRHHYLRSILMNDWNYSKHYVDSAIKQAYSILKSWRRGYVKGKRSGNKPTVKKKFARIKETLYSYRDGIIKVSVKPFNEYLGFDVSKAWFWTRVPKDADMGELILNERYLTVTFRFKRKASQKEGIAWDCNERSLDGFNPKLGWIRVDLTRLFHIHRVYELKRKRLQSLVSRKPSLNKVLTEYSRREKDRAKDFMQKLTAFLSRRYEG
;
A
#
# COMPACT_ATOMS: atom_id res chain seq x y z
N MET A 1 15.37 -7.41 -2.14
CA MET A 1 14.33 -6.46 -2.61
C MET A 1 14.90 -5.05 -2.52
N SER A 2 15.13 -4.39 -3.65
CA SER A 2 15.54 -2.98 -3.69
C SER A 2 14.46 -2.12 -3.02
N LYS A 3 14.72 -1.61 -1.81
CA LYS A 3 13.90 -0.57 -1.20
C LYS A 3 14.13 0.68 -2.04
N SER A 4 13.12 1.16 -2.77
CA SER A 4 13.27 2.40 -3.52
C SER A 4 13.69 3.51 -2.57
N LEU A 5 14.84 4.13 -2.83
CA LEU A 5 15.38 5.27 -2.07
C LEU A 5 14.48 6.51 -2.14
N TYR A 6 13.44 6.49 -2.97
CA TYR A 6 12.50 7.59 -3.14
C TYR A 6 11.43 7.61 -2.05
N GLN A 7 11.29 8.76 -1.41
CA GLN A 7 10.13 9.10 -0.59
C GLN A 7 9.15 9.95 -1.41
N VAL A 8 7.87 9.88 -1.03
CA VAL A 8 6.81 10.70 -1.60
C VAL A 8 6.12 11.46 -0.47
N ARG A 9 5.99 12.77 -0.61
CA ARG A 9 5.16 13.63 0.24
C ARG A 9 3.99 14.17 -0.57
N ALA A 10 2.87 14.42 0.08
CA ALA A 10 1.66 14.92 -0.57
C ALA A 10 1.05 16.04 0.29
N TYR A 11 0.64 17.12 -0.36
CA TYR A 11 0.09 18.29 0.29
C TYR A 11 -1.18 18.76 -0.42
N ASN A 12 -2.15 19.24 0.34
CA ASN A 12 -3.45 19.66 -0.19
C ASN A 12 -3.49 21.18 -0.36
N VAL A 13 -4.01 21.60 -1.51
CA VAL A 13 -4.34 22.99 -1.85
C VAL A 13 -5.85 23.06 -1.99
N LYS A 14 -6.52 23.88 -1.17
CA LYS A 14 -7.98 24.04 -1.24
C LYS A 14 -8.35 24.86 -2.48
N HIS A 15 -9.46 24.54 -3.13
CA HIS A 15 -10.00 25.32 -4.24
C HIS A 15 -11.51 25.44 -4.16
N GLY A 16 -12.06 26.39 -4.93
CA GLY A 16 -13.50 26.63 -5.06
C GLY A 16 -14.08 26.31 -6.44
N TYR A 17 -13.30 25.69 -7.34
CA TYR A 17 -13.75 25.38 -8.70
C TYR A 17 -14.94 24.41 -8.72
N ASP A 18 -15.93 24.69 -9.57
CA ASP A 18 -16.97 23.72 -9.94
C ASP A 18 -16.44 22.78 -11.02
N ILE A 19 -16.11 21.58 -10.60
CA ILE A 19 -15.54 20.51 -11.44
C ILE A 19 -16.32 19.21 -11.29
N ASN A 20 -17.55 19.28 -10.78
CA ASN A 20 -18.33 18.09 -10.46
C ASN A 20 -18.61 17.24 -11.70
N SER A 21 -19.01 17.89 -12.80
CA SER A 21 -19.24 17.23 -14.10
C SER A 21 -18.00 16.50 -14.61
N PHE A 22 -16.82 17.12 -14.47
CA PHE A 22 -15.55 16.49 -14.86
C PHE A 22 -15.19 15.31 -13.97
N LEU A 23 -15.26 15.48 -12.65
CA LEU A 23 -14.91 14.41 -11.72
C LEU A 23 -15.88 13.24 -11.78
N GLU A 24 -17.16 13.49 -12.05
CA GLU A 24 -18.17 12.45 -12.24
C GLU A 24 -17.94 11.68 -13.54
N ALA A 25 -17.67 12.39 -14.65
CA ALA A 25 -17.28 11.75 -15.89
C ALA A 25 -16.02 10.87 -15.72
N TYR A 26 -15.01 11.37 -15.01
CA TYR A 26 -13.81 10.58 -14.71
C TYR A 26 -14.11 9.38 -13.80
N ARG A 27 -14.99 9.52 -12.81
CA ARG A 27 -15.42 8.43 -11.93
C ARG A 27 -16.08 7.30 -12.74
N LEU A 28 -16.99 7.66 -13.65
CA LEU A 28 -17.67 6.71 -14.55
C LEU A 28 -16.68 6.04 -15.51
N LEU A 29 -15.77 6.81 -16.11
CA LEU A 29 -14.69 6.30 -16.95
C LEU A 29 -13.81 5.29 -16.21
N LEU A 30 -13.41 5.62 -14.98
CA LEU A 30 -12.60 4.74 -14.13
C LEU A 30 -13.36 3.46 -13.74
N GLN A 31 -14.67 3.56 -13.46
CA GLN A 31 -15.50 2.38 -13.20
C GLN A 31 -15.60 1.49 -14.44
N ARG A 32 -15.88 2.07 -15.61
CA ARG A 32 -15.91 1.34 -16.89
C ARG A 32 -14.59 0.64 -17.16
N ALA A 33 -13.45 1.29 -16.89
CA ALA A 33 -12.14 0.66 -17.00
C ALA A 33 -11.97 -0.53 -16.05
N VAL A 34 -12.46 -0.44 -14.81
CA VAL A 34 -12.47 -1.57 -13.87
C VAL A 34 -13.36 -2.71 -14.37
N ASP A 35 -14.53 -2.38 -14.94
CA ASP A 35 -15.50 -3.35 -15.44
C ASP A 35 -14.96 -4.15 -16.62
N GLU A 36 -14.38 -3.46 -17.61
CA GLU A 36 -13.76 -4.09 -18.78
C GLU A 36 -12.60 -5.00 -18.40
N ILE A 37 -11.71 -4.56 -17.51
CA ILE A 37 -10.60 -5.40 -17.05
C ILE A 37 -11.15 -6.59 -16.25
N TRP A 38 -12.16 -6.37 -15.40
CA TRP A 38 -12.76 -7.42 -14.58
C TRP A 38 -13.39 -8.53 -15.43
N ALA A 39 -14.15 -8.17 -16.46
CA ALA A 39 -14.80 -9.11 -17.37
C ALA A 39 -13.81 -10.05 -18.08
N LYS A 40 -12.55 -9.63 -18.23
CA LYS A 40 -11.47 -10.40 -18.85
C LYS A 40 -10.54 -11.09 -17.83
N ILE A 41 -10.86 -11.07 -16.53
CA ILE A 41 -10.09 -11.82 -15.52
C ILE A 41 -10.28 -13.32 -15.72
N LYS A 42 -9.17 -14.05 -15.86
CA LYS A 42 -9.18 -15.52 -15.85
C LYS A 42 -9.05 -16.03 -14.43
N TRP A 43 -9.85 -17.01 -14.05
CA TRP A 43 -9.82 -17.62 -12.72
C TRP A 43 -9.18 -19.00 -12.80
N VAL A 44 -8.08 -19.19 -12.08
CA VAL A 44 -7.33 -20.46 -12.11
C VAL A 44 -7.27 -21.05 -10.71
N GLU A 45 -7.71 -22.30 -10.56
CA GLU A 45 -7.54 -23.02 -9.30
C GLU A 45 -6.07 -23.33 -9.05
N LYS A 46 -5.57 -22.98 -7.86
CA LYS A 46 -4.27 -23.44 -7.38
C LYS A 46 -4.39 -23.98 -5.96
N PRO A 47 -3.69 -25.07 -5.63
CA PRO A 47 -3.56 -25.52 -4.25
C PRO A 47 -2.81 -24.45 -3.44
N ASN A 48 -3.34 -24.11 -2.28
CA ASN A 48 -2.61 -23.33 -1.29
C ASN A 48 -1.58 -24.23 -0.57
N LYS A 49 -0.66 -23.65 0.20
CA LYS A 49 0.37 -24.36 0.99
C LYS A 49 -0.19 -25.48 1.90
N ASN A 50 -1.48 -25.44 2.22
CA ASN A 50 -2.18 -26.42 3.06
C ASN A 50 -3.04 -27.40 2.25
N GLY A 51 -2.81 -27.56 0.94
CA GLY A 51 -3.56 -28.48 0.05
C GLY A 51 -4.97 -28.01 -0.35
N ARG A 52 -5.53 -26.98 0.29
CA ARG A 52 -6.85 -26.42 -0.06
C ARG A 52 -6.80 -25.67 -1.39
N LYS A 53 -7.69 -26.02 -2.33
CA LYS A 53 -7.84 -25.32 -3.62
C LYS A 53 -8.34 -23.90 -3.41
N ARG A 54 -7.71 -22.93 -4.09
CA ARG A 54 -8.14 -21.53 -4.13
C ARG A 54 -8.13 -21.05 -5.57
N THR A 55 -9.22 -20.44 -6.00
CA THR A 55 -9.29 -19.74 -7.29
C THR A 55 -8.43 -18.47 -7.22
N ILE A 56 -7.50 -18.30 -8.15
CA ILE A 56 -6.61 -17.15 -8.23
C ILE A 56 -6.97 -16.34 -9.47
N PRO A 57 -7.32 -15.04 -9.33
CA PRO A 57 -7.61 -14.19 -10.47
C PRO A 57 -6.30 -13.79 -11.17
N ILE A 58 -6.26 -13.99 -12.48
CA ILE A 58 -5.23 -13.52 -13.39
C ILE A 58 -5.77 -12.29 -14.12
N ILE A 59 -5.25 -11.12 -13.73
CA ILE A 59 -5.60 -9.85 -14.36
C ILE A 59 -4.88 -9.78 -15.71
N PRO A 60 -5.58 -9.54 -16.83
CA PRO A 60 -4.96 -9.40 -18.15
C PRO A 60 -4.02 -8.20 -18.16
N LYS A 61 -2.83 -8.32 -18.75
CA LYS A 61 -1.81 -7.25 -18.77
C LYS A 61 -1.12 -7.08 -20.11
N GLU A 62 -1.57 -7.81 -21.11
CA GLU A 62 -1.03 -7.74 -22.47
C GLU A 62 -1.10 -6.31 -22.99
N GLY A 63 -0.05 -5.89 -23.70
CA GLY A 63 0.07 -4.54 -24.23
C GLY A 63 -1.08 -4.19 -25.17
N SER A 64 -1.47 -5.14 -26.03
CA SER A 64 -2.58 -5.01 -26.98
C SER A 64 -3.91 -4.74 -26.28
N PHE A 65 -4.23 -5.51 -25.25
CA PHE A 65 -5.42 -5.29 -24.44
C PHE A 65 -5.37 -3.93 -23.73
N ARG A 66 -4.26 -3.61 -23.07
CA ARG A 66 -4.15 -2.43 -22.21
C ARG A 66 -4.08 -1.11 -22.98
N HIS A 67 -3.29 -1.05 -24.05
CA HIS A 67 -2.95 0.19 -24.73
C HIS A 67 -3.76 0.43 -26.02
N HIS A 68 -4.35 -0.62 -26.61
CA HIS A 68 -5.20 -0.49 -27.80
C HIS A 68 -6.67 -0.71 -27.46
N TYR A 69 -7.08 -1.94 -27.13
CA TYR A 69 -8.50 -2.28 -26.94
C TYR A 69 -9.17 -1.48 -25.82
N LEU A 70 -8.59 -1.51 -24.61
CA LEU A 70 -9.18 -0.81 -23.47
C LEU A 70 -9.16 0.70 -23.67
N ARG A 71 -8.11 1.22 -24.30
CA ARG A 71 -7.97 2.65 -24.55
C ARG A 71 -8.98 3.13 -25.60
N SER A 72 -9.19 2.40 -26.69
CA SER A 72 -10.14 2.78 -27.73
C SER A 72 -11.57 2.80 -27.19
N ILE A 73 -11.99 1.77 -26.47
CA ILE A 73 -13.35 1.69 -25.89
C ILE A 73 -13.61 2.81 -24.89
N LEU A 74 -12.63 3.11 -24.04
CA LEU A 74 -12.75 4.17 -23.04
C LEU A 74 -12.63 5.58 -23.63
N MET A 75 -12.12 5.71 -24.86
CA MET A 75 -12.08 6.98 -25.57
C MET A 75 -13.41 7.34 -26.22
N ASN A 76 -14.27 6.37 -26.50
CA ASN A 76 -15.60 6.62 -27.01
C ASN A 76 -16.37 7.49 -26.00
N ASP A 77 -16.93 8.60 -26.49
CA ASP A 77 -17.71 9.58 -25.73
C ASP A 77 -16.93 10.30 -24.62
N TRP A 78 -15.59 10.37 -24.72
CA TRP A 78 -14.76 11.12 -23.78
C TRP A 78 -14.50 12.56 -24.23
N ASN A 79 -15.08 13.52 -23.51
CA ASN A 79 -15.07 14.94 -23.88
C ASN A 79 -13.94 15.78 -23.24
N TYR A 80 -13.02 15.14 -22.53
CA TYR A 80 -11.90 15.81 -21.86
C TYR A 80 -10.55 15.37 -22.43
N SER A 81 -9.44 15.82 -21.85
CA SER A 81 -8.12 15.43 -22.34
C SER A 81 -7.95 13.91 -22.39
N LYS A 82 -7.47 13.41 -23.53
CA LYS A 82 -7.25 11.98 -23.82
C LYS A 82 -6.34 11.31 -22.79
N HIS A 83 -5.42 12.06 -22.19
CA HIS A 83 -4.52 11.52 -21.16
C HIS A 83 -5.22 11.12 -19.86
N TYR A 84 -6.42 11.64 -19.59
CA TYR A 84 -7.23 11.16 -18.46
C TYR A 84 -7.69 9.71 -18.65
N VAL A 85 -7.89 9.26 -19.89
CA VAL A 85 -8.17 7.84 -20.20
C VAL A 85 -6.98 6.97 -19.77
N ASP A 86 -5.76 7.38 -20.14
CA ASP A 86 -4.56 6.64 -19.73
C ASP A 86 -4.39 6.61 -18.19
N SER A 87 -4.69 7.72 -17.52
CA SER A 87 -4.69 7.82 -16.05
C SER A 87 -5.73 6.89 -15.44
N ALA A 88 -6.95 6.85 -15.99
CA ALA A 88 -8.02 5.99 -15.53
C ALA A 88 -7.64 4.50 -15.69
N ILE A 89 -7.08 4.10 -16.82
CA ILE A 89 -6.55 2.75 -17.05
C ILE A 89 -5.49 2.41 -16.00
N LYS A 90 -4.48 3.28 -15.80
CA LYS A 90 -3.43 3.09 -14.79
C LYS A 90 -4.04 2.90 -13.39
N GLN A 91 -5.05 3.68 -13.05
CA GLN A 91 -5.71 3.66 -11.75
C GLN A 91 -6.59 2.41 -11.56
N ALA A 92 -7.29 1.95 -12.59
CA ALA A 92 -8.08 0.72 -12.59
C ALA A 92 -7.18 -0.51 -12.31
N TYR A 93 -6.03 -0.59 -12.98
CA TYR A 93 -5.03 -1.64 -12.70
C TYR A 93 -4.51 -1.59 -11.27
N SER A 94 -4.29 -0.40 -10.71
CA SER A 94 -3.87 -0.25 -9.32
C SER A 94 -4.94 -0.76 -8.33
N ILE A 95 -6.21 -0.41 -8.57
CA ILE A 95 -7.37 -0.87 -7.81
C ILE A 95 -7.45 -2.41 -7.84
N LEU A 96 -7.41 -3.01 -9.03
CA LEU A 96 -7.52 -4.46 -9.20
C LEU A 96 -6.31 -5.21 -8.63
N LYS A 97 -5.09 -4.67 -8.74
CA LYS A 97 -3.90 -5.25 -8.08
C LYS A 97 -4.04 -5.23 -6.56
N SER A 98 -4.54 -4.13 -5.99
CA SER A 98 -4.82 -4.01 -4.56
C SER A 98 -5.89 -5.00 -4.11
N TRP A 99 -7.00 -5.08 -4.87
CA TRP A 99 -8.05 -6.06 -4.63
C TRP A 99 -7.54 -7.49 -4.68
N ARG A 100 -6.82 -7.89 -5.73
CA ARG A 100 -6.24 -9.22 -5.86
C ARG A 100 -5.35 -9.58 -4.68
N ARG A 101 -4.49 -8.66 -4.22
CA ARG A 101 -3.64 -8.88 -3.05
C ARG A 101 -4.47 -9.13 -1.78
N GLY A 102 -5.56 -8.37 -1.59
CA GLY A 102 -6.48 -8.57 -0.48
C GLY A 102 -7.25 -9.89 -0.59
N TYR A 103 -7.77 -10.19 -1.78
CA TYR A 103 -8.51 -11.42 -2.08
C TYR A 103 -7.65 -12.65 -1.84
N VAL A 104 -6.42 -12.72 -2.38
CA VAL A 104 -5.50 -13.85 -2.17
C VAL A 104 -5.13 -14.04 -0.70
N LYS A 105 -5.13 -12.97 0.11
CA LYS A 105 -4.92 -13.03 1.56
C LYS A 105 -6.18 -13.37 2.36
N GLY A 106 -7.34 -13.57 1.72
CA GLY A 106 -8.62 -13.79 2.41
C GLY A 106 -9.20 -12.56 3.10
N LYS A 107 -8.70 -11.36 2.78
CA LYS A 107 -9.17 -10.09 3.37
C LYS A 107 -10.26 -9.39 2.57
N ARG A 108 -10.58 -9.88 1.37
CA ARG A 108 -11.61 -9.34 0.48
C ARG A 108 -12.39 -10.49 -0.15
N SER A 109 -13.67 -10.25 -0.40
CA SER A 109 -14.53 -11.17 -1.15
C SER A 109 -14.15 -11.21 -2.64
N GLY A 110 -14.72 -12.18 -3.36
CA GLY A 110 -14.61 -12.31 -4.81
C GLY A 110 -15.35 -11.22 -5.60
N ASN A 111 -15.91 -10.21 -4.93
CA ASN A 111 -16.72 -9.18 -5.58
C ASN A 111 -15.84 -8.15 -6.28
N LYS A 112 -16.34 -7.65 -7.42
CA LYS A 112 -15.73 -6.58 -8.21
C LYS A 112 -15.62 -5.29 -7.37
N PRO A 113 -14.49 -4.58 -7.39
CA PRO A 113 -14.37 -3.26 -6.77
C PRO A 113 -15.27 -2.21 -7.43
N THR A 114 -15.84 -1.30 -6.62
CA THR A 114 -16.63 -0.14 -7.10
C THR A 114 -15.96 1.17 -6.75
N VAL A 115 -15.93 2.09 -7.71
CA VAL A 115 -15.36 3.44 -7.62
C VAL A 115 -16.44 4.40 -7.12
N LYS A 116 -16.43 4.65 -5.80
CA LYS A 116 -17.39 5.55 -5.14
C LYS A 116 -16.93 7.00 -5.07
N LYS A 117 -15.63 7.24 -4.92
CA LYS A 117 -15.07 8.58 -4.72
C LYS A 117 -14.86 9.29 -6.05
N LYS A 118 -15.23 10.58 -6.10
CA LYS A 118 -14.93 11.49 -7.21
C LYS A 118 -13.55 12.09 -7.03
N PHE A 119 -12.64 11.72 -7.93
CA PHE A 119 -11.29 12.29 -8.01
C PHE A 119 -10.73 12.03 -9.40
N ALA A 120 -9.79 12.87 -9.85
CA ALA A 120 -9.03 12.68 -11.07
C ALA A 120 -7.54 12.64 -10.77
N ARG A 121 -6.84 11.66 -11.38
CA ARG A 121 -5.38 11.59 -11.39
C ARG A 121 -4.85 12.38 -12.58
N ILE A 122 -4.12 13.45 -12.30
CA ILE A 122 -3.56 14.34 -13.32
C ILE A 122 -2.11 13.94 -13.56
N LYS A 123 -1.79 13.60 -14.80
CA LYS A 123 -0.42 13.29 -15.24
C LYS A 123 0.42 14.57 -15.30
N GLU A 124 1.74 14.40 -15.21
CA GLU A 124 2.72 15.47 -15.41
C GLU A 124 2.54 16.20 -16.76
N THR A 125 2.09 15.49 -17.81
CA THR A 125 1.80 16.09 -19.12
C THR A 125 0.53 16.95 -19.16
N LEU A 126 -0.28 16.93 -18.10
CA LEU A 126 -1.55 17.66 -18.01
C LEU A 126 -1.48 18.87 -17.10
N TYR A 127 -0.31 19.19 -16.53
CA TYR A 127 -0.13 20.43 -15.81
C TYR A 127 1.21 21.08 -16.11
N SER A 128 1.28 22.37 -15.84
CA SER A 128 2.53 23.12 -15.78
C SER A 128 2.61 23.87 -14.46
N TYR A 129 3.83 24.19 -14.04
CA TYR A 129 4.09 25.05 -12.89
C TYR A 129 4.95 26.23 -13.35
N ARG A 130 4.44 27.44 -13.22
CA ARG A 130 5.14 28.70 -13.54
C ARG A 130 4.69 29.77 -12.55
N ASP A 131 5.65 30.55 -12.06
CA ASP A 131 5.40 31.72 -11.21
C ASP A 131 4.48 31.44 -10.00
N GLY A 132 4.66 30.28 -9.37
CA GLY A 132 3.84 29.89 -8.21
C GLY A 132 2.47 29.33 -8.54
N ILE A 133 2.09 29.21 -9.82
CA ILE A 133 0.77 28.72 -10.26
C ILE A 133 0.92 27.35 -10.90
N ILE A 134 0.14 26.37 -10.41
CA ILE A 134 -0.05 25.08 -11.07
C ILE A 134 -1.24 25.22 -12.02
N LYS A 135 -1.01 25.14 -13.34
CA LYS A 135 -2.06 25.18 -14.35
C LYS A 135 -2.37 23.77 -14.84
N VAL A 136 -3.55 23.26 -14.54
CA VAL A 136 -4.04 21.92 -14.94
C VAL A 136 -4.91 22.04 -16.18
N SER A 137 -4.65 21.25 -17.23
CA SER A 137 -5.52 21.12 -18.40
C SER A 137 -6.63 20.10 -18.14
N VAL A 138 -7.87 20.56 -18.27
CA VAL A 138 -9.08 19.71 -18.18
C VAL A 138 -9.50 19.32 -19.59
N LYS A 139 -9.65 20.31 -20.47
CA LYS A 139 -9.82 20.12 -21.92
C LYS A 139 -8.62 20.69 -22.67
N PRO A 140 -8.06 19.96 -23.65
CA PRO A 140 -6.95 20.47 -24.45
C PRO A 140 -7.33 21.80 -25.09
N PHE A 141 -6.45 22.80 -24.98
CA PHE A 141 -6.57 24.13 -25.61
C PHE A 141 -7.79 24.98 -25.21
N ASN A 142 -8.68 24.50 -24.34
CA ASN A 142 -9.94 25.17 -24.02
C ASN A 142 -10.09 25.48 -22.53
N GLU A 143 -9.93 24.47 -21.65
CA GLU A 143 -10.31 24.58 -20.24
C GLU A 143 -9.14 24.24 -19.32
N TYR A 144 -8.78 25.19 -18.45
CA TYR A 144 -7.68 25.06 -17.50
C TYR A 144 -8.09 25.50 -16.09
N LEU A 145 -7.52 24.86 -15.07
CA LEU A 145 -7.67 25.22 -13.67
C LEU A 145 -6.33 25.74 -13.14
N GLY A 146 -6.32 26.92 -12.53
CA GLY A 146 -5.14 27.56 -11.98
C GLY A 146 -5.12 27.45 -10.45
N PHE A 147 -4.07 26.88 -9.89
CA PHE A 147 -3.93 26.78 -8.44
C PHE A 147 -2.73 27.59 -8.01
N ASP A 148 -2.98 28.76 -7.41
CA ASP A 148 -1.94 29.55 -6.78
C ASP A 148 -1.43 28.81 -5.55
N VAL A 149 -0.18 28.38 -5.62
CA VAL A 149 0.54 27.75 -4.54
C VAL A 149 1.70 28.61 -4.07
N SER A 150 1.91 29.83 -4.59
CA SER A 150 3.05 30.70 -4.27
C SER A 150 3.28 30.86 -2.76
N LYS A 151 2.21 31.04 -1.99
CA LYS A 151 2.21 31.22 -0.53
C LYS A 151 1.89 29.93 0.25
N ALA A 152 1.95 28.77 -0.39
CA ALA A 152 1.56 27.52 0.27
C ALA A 152 2.53 27.14 1.39
N TRP A 153 1.99 26.87 2.58
CA TRP A 153 2.77 26.55 3.79
C TRP A 153 3.73 25.36 3.60
N PHE A 154 3.42 24.44 2.69
CA PHE A 154 4.19 23.23 2.49
C PHE A 154 5.52 23.44 1.79
N TRP A 155 5.77 24.60 1.15
CA TRP A 155 7.07 24.86 0.51
C TRP A 155 8.23 24.78 1.50
N THR A 156 7.99 25.19 2.74
CA THR A 156 8.96 25.05 3.84
C THR A 156 9.30 23.59 4.18
N ARG A 157 8.45 22.63 3.77
CA ARG A 157 8.60 21.19 4.06
C ARG A 157 8.94 20.35 2.83
N VAL A 158 8.97 20.94 1.64
CA VAL A 158 9.37 20.25 0.41
C VAL A 158 10.89 20.32 0.30
N PRO A 159 11.59 19.18 0.19
CA PRO A 159 13.03 19.19 -0.06
C PRO A 159 13.35 19.94 -1.36
N LYS A 160 14.48 20.66 -1.40
CA LYS A 160 14.89 21.46 -2.57
C LYS A 160 15.11 20.61 -3.83
N ASP A 161 15.49 19.34 -3.66
CA ASP A 161 15.71 18.36 -4.72
C ASP A 161 14.48 17.49 -5.02
N ALA A 162 13.29 17.93 -4.61
CA ALA A 162 12.06 17.18 -4.84
C ALA A 162 11.40 17.54 -6.18
N ASP A 163 11.05 16.51 -6.93
CA ASP A 163 10.31 16.63 -8.18
C ASP A 163 8.80 16.59 -7.92
N MET A 164 8.05 17.49 -8.53
CA MET A 164 6.59 17.43 -8.51
C MET A 164 6.12 16.27 -9.40
N GLY A 165 5.27 15.40 -8.85
CA GLY A 165 4.70 14.26 -9.56
C GLY A 165 3.21 14.40 -9.84
N GLU A 166 2.57 13.28 -10.21
CA GLU A 166 1.13 13.23 -10.47
C GLU A 166 0.28 13.89 -9.38
N LEU A 167 -0.65 14.76 -9.80
CA LEU A 167 -1.57 15.44 -8.89
C LEU A 167 -2.84 14.61 -8.71
N ILE A 168 -3.57 14.87 -7.63
CA ILE A 168 -4.89 14.29 -7.39
C ILE A 168 -5.87 15.42 -7.16
N LEU A 169 -6.79 15.61 -8.10
CA LEU A 169 -7.86 16.59 -7.98
C LEU A 169 -9.11 15.90 -7.42
N ASN A 170 -9.71 16.47 -6.39
CA ASN A 170 -11.01 16.05 -5.88
C ASN A 170 -11.91 17.27 -5.73
N GLU A 171 -13.12 17.10 -5.20
CA GLU A 171 -14.12 18.18 -5.09
C GLU A 171 -13.66 19.37 -4.24
N ARG A 172 -12.70 19.18 -3.32
CA ARG A 172 -12.29 20.20 -2.34
C ARG A 172 -10.83 20.62 -2.47
N TYR A 173 -9.98 19.72 -2.95
CA TYR A 173 -8.54 19.88 -2.91
C TYR A 173 -7.87 19.40 -4.19
N LEU A 174 -6.82 20.12 -4.57
CA LEU A 174 -5.73 19.61 -5.38
C LEU A 174 -4.64 19.08 -4.43
N THR A 175 -4.40 17.77 -4.45
CA THR A 175 -3.25 17.18 -3.76
C THR A 175 -2.04 17.19 -4.70
N VAL A 176 -1.01 17.93 -4.32
CA VAL A 176 0.29 18.00 -4.99
C VAL A 176 1.21 16.96 -4.40
N THR A 177 1.84 16.12 -5.23
CA THR A 177 2.79 15.11 -4.77
C THR A 177 4.22 15.50 -5.13
N PHE A 178 5.15 15.24 -4.22
CA PHE A 178 6.57 15.50 -4.38
C PHE A 178 7.36 14.22 -4.15
N ARG A 179 8.28 13.90 -5.06
CA ARG A 179 9.17 12.74 -4.98
C ARG A 179 10.60 13.22 -4.80
N PHE A 180 11.32 12.66 -3.83
CA PHE A 180 12.72 13.00 -3.59
C PHE A 180 13.49 11.77 -3.12
N LYS A 181 14.80 11.74 -3.36
CA LYS A 181 15.66 10.67 -2.84
C LYS A 181 15.93 10.94 -1.37
N ARG A 182 15.70 9.94 -0.53
CA ARG A 182 16.20 9.97 0.84
C ARG A 182 17.71 9.85 0.77
N LYS A 183 18.43 10.93 1.08
CA LYS A 183 19.84 10.83 1.43
C LYS A 183 19.94 9.88 2.63
N ALA A 184 20.71 8.81 2.49
CA ALA A 184 20.99 7.94 3.61
C ALA A 184 21.73 8.79 4.64
N SER A 185 21.04 9.20 5.71
CA SER A 185 21.75 9.64 6.90
C SER A 185 22.57 8.43 7.33
N GLN A 186 23.91 8.54 7.37
CA GLN A 186 24.75 7.63 8.14
C GLN A 186 24.33 7.79 9.60
N LYS A 187 23.24 7.15 9.98
CA LYS A 187 22.96 6.89 11.39
C LYS A 187 23.69 5.60 11.69
N GLU A 188 24.61 5.65 12.64
CA GLU A 188 25.20 4.47 13.22
C GLU A 188 24.07 3.55 13.67
N GLY A 189 24.05 2.34 13.12
CA GLY A 189 22.98 1.38 13.32
C GLY A 189 23.58 0.04 13.71
N ILE A 190 22.85 -0.71 14.51
CA ILE A 190 23.15 -2.12 14.78
C ILE A 190 22.34 -2.94 13.78
N ALA A 191 23.02 -3.74 12.97
CA ALA A 191 22.37 -4.72 12.10
C ALA A 191 22.00 -5.94 12.96
N TRP A 192 20.72 -6.30 13.02
CA TRP A 192 20.23 -7.41 13.83
C TRP A 192 19.79 -8.58 12.95
N ASP A 193 20.19 -9.79 13.34
CA ASP A 193 19.72 -11.07 12.84
C ASP A 193 19.06 -11.87 13.97
N CYS A 194 17.93 -12.51 13.70
CA CYS A 194 17.14 -13.21 14.70
C CYS A 194 17.12 -14.71 14.40
N ASN A 195 17.74 -15.47 15.28
CA ASN A 195 17.77 -16.92 15.29
C ASN A 195 16.74 -17.48 16.29
N GLU A 196 16.58 -18.81 16.30
CA GLU A 196 15.60 -19.48 17.16
C GLU A 196 15.88 -19.24 18.67
N ARG A 197 17.16 -19.15 19.04
CA ARG A 197 17.61 -18.98 20.44
C ARG A 197 18.55 -17.80 20.65
N SER A 198 18.81 -16.99 19.62
CA SER A 198 19.64 -15.79 19.78
C SER A 198 19.14 -14.64 18.92
N LEU A 199 19.42 -13.43 19.38
CA LEU A 199 19.36 -12.21 18.59
C LEU A 199 20.78 -11.68 18.48
N ASP A 200 21.33 -11.76 17.27
CA ASP A 200 22.74 -11.47 16.99
C ASP A 200 22.81 -10.12 16.26
N GLY A 201 23.50 -9.16 16.88
CA GLY A 201 23.71 -7.82 16.37
C GLY A 201 25.15 -7.60 15.91
N PHE A 202 25.35 -6.78 14.89
CA PHE A 202 26.68 -6.29 14.52
C PHE A 202 26.67 -4.78 14.34
N ASN A 203 27.68 -4.13 14.90
CA ASN A 203 27.96 -2.72 14.67
C ASN A 203 29.48 -2.54 14.51
N PRO A 204 29.97 -1.79 13.51
CA PRO A 204 31.41 -1.62 13.28
C PRO A 204 32.21 -1.08 14.47
N LYS A 205 31.57 -0.35 15.40
CA LYS A 205 32.20 0.18 16.62
C LYS A 205 32.02 -0.73 17.83
N LEU A 206 30.82 -1.29 18.03
CA LEU A 206 30.51 -2.13 19.20
C LEU A 206 30.89 -3.61 19.00
N GLY A 207 31.21 -4.01 17.78
CA GLY A 207 31.49 -5.41 17.43
C GLY A 207 30.22 -6.27 17.38
N TRP A 208 30.40 -7.56 17.65
CA TRP A 208 29.31 -8.54 17.71
C TRP A 208 28.59 -8.46 19.06
N ILE A 209 27.27 -8.37 18.99
CA ILE A 209 26.34 -8.38 20.12
C ILE A 209 25.55 -9.67 20.04
N ARG A 210 25.43 -10.41 21.14
CA ARG A 210 24.61 -11.63 21.18
C ARG A 210 23.67 -11.57 22.37
N VAL A 211 22.39 -11.74 22.12
CA VAL A 211 21.35 -11.77 23.15
C VAL A 211 20.68 -13.13 23.16
N ASP A 212 20.60 -13.75 24.33
CA ASP A 212 19.97 -15.05 24.50
C ASP A 212 18.43 -14.96 24.42
N LEU A 213 17.83 -15.75 23.52
CA LEU A 213 16.39 -15.92 23.37
C LEU A 213 15.91 -17.31 23.82
N THR A 214 16.77 -18.13 24.42
CA THR A 214 16.44 -19.51 24.84
C THR A 214 15.19 -19.56 25.72
N ARG A 215 15.01 -18.59 26.61
CA ARG A 215 13.80 -18.49 27.44
C ARG A 215 12.53 -18.25 26.61
N LEU A 216 12.59 -17.37 25.61
CA LEU A 216 11.46 -17.10 24.71
C LEU A 216 11.12 -18.33 23.87
N PHE A 217 12.15 -18.99 23.33
CA PHE A 217 12.00 -20.26 22.62
C PHE A 217 11.33 -21.32 23.50
N HIS A 218 11.78 -21.47 24.75
CA HIS A 218 11.20 -22.43 25.68
C HIS A 218 9.73 -22.14 25.97
N ILE A 219 9.35 -20.87 26.16
CA ILE A 219 7.93 -20.46 26.31
C ILE A 219 7.12 -20.94 25.11
N HIS A 220 7.55 -20.61 23.89
CA HIS A 220 6.83 -21.03 22.68
C HIS A 220 6.73 -22.56 22.58
N ARG A 221 7.84 -23.27 22.80
CA ARG A 221 7.90 -24.72 22.66
C ARG A 221 6.97 -25.44 23.64
N VAL A 222 6.97 -25.03 24.91
CA VAL A 222 6.11 -25.64 25.95
C VAL A 222 4.63 -25.46 25.61
N TYR A 223 4.22 -24.24 25.22
CA TYR A 223 2.82 -23.97 24.91
C TYR A 223 2.38 -24.56 23.57
N GLU A 224 3.27 -24.64 22.58
CA GLU A 224 3.04 -25.35 21.32
C GLU A 224 2.72 -26.83 21.58
N LEU A 225 3.55 -27.52 22.39
CA LEU A 225 3.32 -28.92 22.74
C LEU A 225 1.99 -29.12 23.49
N LYS A 226 1.68 -28.24 24.45
CA LYS A 226 0.39 -28.27 25.17
C LYS A 226 -0.79 -28.07 24.21
N ARG A 227 -0.72 -27.13 23.27
CA ARG A 227 -1.77 -26.88 22.29
C ARG A 227 -1.93 -28.02 21.30
N LYS A 228 -0.84 -28.60 20.78
CA LYS A 228 -0.89 -29.74 19.86
C LYS A 228 -1.65 -30.92 20.47
N ARG A 229 -1.37 -31.23 21.74
CA ARG A 229 -2.10 -32.27 22.50
C ARG A 229 -3.58 -31.95 22.68
N LEU A 230 -3.93 -30.69 22.95
CA LEU A 230 -5.35 -30.31 23.10
C LEU A 230 -6.08 -30.27 21.75
N GLN A 231 -5.43 -29.82 20.68
CA GLN A 231 -6.02 -29.75 19.35
C GLN A 231 -6.46 -31.12 18.82
N SER A 232 -5.71 -32.19 19.12
CA SER A 232 -6.12 -33.55 18.73
C SER A 232 -7.33 -34.07 19.50
N LEU A 233 -7.59 -33.53 20.69
CA LEU A 233 -8.70 -33.94 21.57
C LEU A 233 -9.96 -33.08 21.39
N VAL A 234 -9.80 -31.82 20.97
CA VAL A 234 -10.88 -30.85 20.79
C VAL A 234 -11.92 -31.30 19.77
N SER A 235 -11.52 -32.05 18.74
CA SER A 235 -12.44 -32.63 17.75
C SER A 235 -13.45 -33.61 18.38
N ARG A 236 -13.05 -34.29 19.47
CA ARG A 236 -13.87 -35.27 20.20
C ARG A 236 -14.51 -34.68 21.46
N LYS A 237 -13.95 -33.61 22.03
CA LYS A 237 -14.44 -32.94 23.25
C LYS A 237 -14.38 -31.41 23.09
N PRO A 238 -15.45 -30.78 22.56
CA PRO A 238 -15.49 -29.33 22.31
C PRO A 238 -15.31 -28.46 23.57
N SER A 239 -15.63 -28.97 24.76
CA SER A 239 -15.42 -28.26 26.04
C SER A 239 -13.95 -27.89 26.31
N LEU A 240 -12.99 -28.62 25.71
CA LEU A 240 -11.57 -28.33 25.80
C LEU A 240 -11.12 -27.10 25.00
N ASN A 241 -11.98 -26.53 24.14
CA ASN A 241 -11.69 -25.27 23.43
C ASN A 241 -11.39 -24.10 24.36
N LYS A 242 -12.05 -24.07 25.52
CA LYS A 242 -11.80 -23.04 26.54
C LYS A 242 -10.35 -23.12 27.04
N VAL A 243 -9.87 -24.32 27.37
CA VAL A 243 -8.50 -24.57 27.82
C VAL A 243 -7.47 -24.26 26.73
N LEU A 244 -7.75 -24.63 25.48
CA LEU A 244 -6.90 -24.32 24.33
C LEU A 244 -6.75 -22.80 24.16
N THR A 245 -7.85 -22.06 24.27
CA THR A 245 -7.88 -20.59 24.19
C THR A 245 -7.10 -19.96 25.35
N GLU A 246 -7.26 -20.47 26.56
CA GLU A 246 -6.47 -20.03 27.72
C GLU A 246 -4.97 -20.23 27.53
N TYR A 247 -4.52 -21.38 27.04
CA TYR A 247 -3.11 -21.64 26.76
C TYR A 247 -2.55 -20.77 25.64
N SER A 248 -3.35 -20.47 24.61
CA SER A 248 -2.99 -19.49 23.58
C SER A 248 -2.78 -18.10 24.19
N ARG A 249 -3.69 -17.65 25.06
CA ARG A 249 -3.58 -16.37 25.76
C ARG A 249 -2.34 -16.32 26.67
N ARG A 250 -2.13 -17.34 27.50
CA ARG A 250 -0.99 -17.41 28.43
C ARG A 250 0.37 -17.40 27.72
N GLU A 251 0.51 -18.10 26.58
CA GLU A 251 1.74 -18.02 25.77
C GLU A 251 1.97 -16.59 25.28
N LYS A 252 0.94 -15.98 24.68
CA LYS A 252 1.04 -14.62 24.12
C LYS A 252 1.43 -13.62 25.19
N ASP A 253 0.82 -13.69 26.36
CA ASP A 253 1.10 -12.75 27.46
C ASP A 253 2.55 -12.92 27.97
N ARG A 254 3.02 -14.16 28.13
CA ARG A 254 4.42 -14.43 28.55
C ARG A 254 5.45 -14.03 27.50
N ALA A 255 5.18 -14.31 26.23
CA ALA A 255 6.06 -13.89 25.14
C ALA A 255 6.12 -12.36 25.04
N LYS A 256 4.96 -11.68 25.19
CA LYS A 256 4.89 -10.22 25.20
C LYS A 256 5.68 -9.60 26.36
N ASP A 257 5.53 -10.14 27.57
CA ASP A 257 6.31 -9.70 28.74
C ASP A 257 7.82 -9.83 28.50
N PHE A 258 8.27 -10.99 28.00
CA PHE A 258 9.69 -11.18 27.64
C PHE A 258 10.15 -10.17 26.60
N MET A 259 9.39 -9.98 25.52
CA MET A 259 9.73 -9.02 24.45
C MET A 259 9.79 -7.58 24.95
N GLN A 260 8.89 -7.17 25.85
CA GLN A 260 8.92 -5.83 26.45
C GLN A 260 10.19 -5.63 27.29
N LYS A 261 10.56 -6.62 28.11
CA LYS A 261 11.80 -6.59 28.91
C LYS A 261 13.04 -6.56 28.02
N LEU A 262 13.07 -7.39 26.97
CA LEU A 262 14.14 -7.40 25.98
C LEU A 262 14.26 -6.04 25.27
N THR A 263 13.14 -5.47 24.83
CA THR A 263 13.13 -4.16 24.16
C THR A 263 13.65 -3.07 25.09
N ALA A 264 13.18 -3.03 26.34
CA ALA A 264 13.66 -2.07 27.33
C ALA A 264 15.17 -2.24 27.62
N PHE A 265 15.65 -3.48 27.71
CA PHE A 265 17.07 -3.77 27.87
C PHE A 265 17.88 -3.27 26.67
N LEU A 266 17.47 -3.60 25.44
CA LEU A 266 18.17 -3.18 24.21
C LEU A 266 18.19 -1.66 24.07
N SER A 267 17.06 -0.99 24.34
CA SER A 267 16.98 0.47 24.32
C SER A 267 17.95 1.11 25.30
N ARG A 268 17.96 0.68 26.58
CA ARG A 268 18.89 1.24 27.57
C ARG A 268 20.35 0.94 27.28
N ARG A 269 20.65 -0.24 26.71
CA ARG A 269 22.02 -0.74 26.49
C ARG A 269 22.67 -0.09 25.25
N TYR A 270 21.88 0.18 24.23
CA TYR A 270 22.34 0.60 22.90
C TYR A 270 21.68 1.90 22.44
N GLU A 271 21.30 2.74 23.39
CA GLU A 271 20.81 4.08 23.13
C GLU A 271 21.89 4.88 22.36
N GLY A 272 21.45 5.55 21.30
CA GLY A 272 22.22 6.48 20.50
C GLY A 272 21.34 7.65 20.09
#